data_AF-A0A7S1J4N6-F1
#
_entry.id   AF-A0A7S1J4N6-F1
#
_cell.length_a   1.000
_cell.length_b   1.000
_cell.length_c   1.000
_cell.angle_alpha   90.00
_cell.angle_beta   90.00
_cell.angle_gamma   90.00
#
_symmetry.space_group_name_H-M   'P 1'
#
loop_
_entity.id
_entity.type
_entity.pdbx_description
1 polymer ?
#
loop_
_entity_poly.entity_id
_entity_poly.type
_entity_poly.pdbx_seq_one_letter_code
_entity_poly.pdbx_strand_id
1 'polypeptide(L)'
;SIIQANKPTADVKTAELNALPAGVKSWHELENWAPPSTSLHQLTLINRMGMHVVDFEYRLMFSHSGQHHGAGKYLHGVSIHVASLTVRWGFHLTVDASVPSITNLGATANPIAHATVALRWTLTSPVQRWAGTIEFFVQGDGVWKKL
;
A
#
# COMPACT_ATOMS: atom_id res chain seq x y z
N SER A 1 19.03 26.63 27.36
CA SER A 1 19.16 25.17 27.53
C SER A 1 17.77 24.58 27.64
N ILE A 2 17.28 23.94 26.57
CA ILE A 2 16.32 22.82 26.57
C ILE A 2 16.65 22.05 25.28
N ILE A 3 17.25 20.87 25.41
CA ILE A 3 17.46 19.95 24.29
C ILE A 3 16.06 19.46 23.89
N GLN A 4 15.63 19.81 22.68
CA GLN A 4 14.33 19.45 22.16
C GLN A 4 14.26 17.92 22.06
N ALA A 5 13.38 17.35 22.89
CA ALA A 5 13.32 15.93 23.20
C ALA A 5 13.23 15.08 21.93
N ASN A 6 14.22 14.20 21.82
CA ASN A 6 14.42 13.17 20.82
C ASN A 6 13.29 12.11 20.91
N LYS A 7 12.05 12.48 20.53
CA LYS A 7 10.94 11.53 20.46
C LYS A 7 11.18 10.60 19.25
N PRO A 8 10.82 9.30 19.34
CA PRO A 8 10.71 8.48 18.14
C PRO A 8 9.75 9.17 17.17
N THR A 9 10.18 9.39 15.93
CA THR A 9 9.38 10.06 14.92
C THR A 9 9.23 9.16 13.71
N ALA A 10 8.03 9.14 13.16
CA ALA A 10 7.75 8.48 11.91
C ALA A 10 6.82 9.35 11.07
N ASP A 11 7.10 9.40 9.78
CA ASP A 11 6.27 10.06 8.79
C ASP A 11 5.68 8.97 7.88
N VAL A 12 4.38 8.72 8.00
CA VAL A 12 3.69 7.73 7.18
C VAL A 12 2.69 8.41 6.27
N LYS A 13 2.90 8.24 4.96
CA LYS A 13 1.94 8.64 3.92
C LYS A 13 1.29 7.40 3.34
N THR A 14 -0.03 7.34 3.48
CA THR A 14 -0.87 6.31 2.86
C THR A 14 -1.43 6.83 1.55
N ALA A 15 -1.49 5.97 0.53
CA ALA A 15 -2.20 6.24 -0.70
C ALA A 15 -3.42 5.33 -0.81
N GLU A 16 -4.48 5.88 -1.39
CA GLU A 16 -5.68 5.17 -1.79
C GLU A 16 -5.89 5.43 -3.27
N LEU A 17 -6.24 4.38 -4.03
CA LEU A 17 -6.47 4.49 -5.45
C LEU A 17 -7.67 3.65 -5.91
N ASN A 18 -8.39 4.17 -6.89
CA ASN A 18 -9.43 3.50 -7.63
C ASN A 18 -8.98 3.28 -9.08
N ALA A 19 -9.07 2.06 -9.59
CA ALA A 19 -8.77 1.74 -11.00
C ALA A 19 -10.07 1.45 -11.73
N LEU A 20 -10.75 2.52 -12.13
CA LEU A 20 -12.08 2.51 -12.76
C LEU A 20 -11.94 2.66 -14.30
N PRO A 21 -12.96 2.26 -15.09
CA PRO A 21 -12.95 2.52 -16.52
C PRO A 21 -12.95 4.01 -16.84
N ALA A 22 -12.38 4.37 -17.99
CA ALA A 22 -12.32 5.76 -18.43
C ALA A 22 -13.74 6.35 -18.58
N GLY A 23 -13.96 7.52 -17.99
CA GLY A 23 -15.22 8.26 -18.11
C GLY A 23 -16.27 7.96 -17.04
N VAL A 24 -16.10 6.93 -16.21
CA VAL A 24 -16.96 6.68 -15.05
C VAL A 24 -16.76 7.79 -14.02
N LYS A 25 -17.86 8.41 -13.58
CA LYS A 25 -17.84 9.54 -12.63
C LYS A 25 -18.38 9.15 -11.25
N SER A 26 -19.16 8.08 -11.17
CA SER A 26 -19.76 7.61 -9.92
C SER A 26 -19.65 6.10 -9.76
N TRP A 27 -19.53 5.66 -8.50
CA TRP A 27 -19.59 4.24 -8.14
C TRP A 27 -20.92 3.58 -8.51
N HIS A 28 -22.01 4.34 -8.70
CA HIS A 28 -23.32 3.82 -9.14
C HIS A 28 -23.29 3.24 -10.56
N GLU A 29 -22.29 3.60 -11.37
CA GLU A 29 -22.11 3.08 -12.73
C GLU A 29 -21.43 1.70 -12.72
N LEU A 30 -20.95 1.25 -11.55
CA LEU A 30 -20.24 -0.01 -11.36
C LEU A 30 -20.97 -0.91 -10.37
N GLU A 31 -21.05 -2.19 -10.71
CA GLU A 31 -21.84 -3.19 -9.98
C GLU A 31 -21.03 -4.47 -9.70
N ASN A 32 -21.60 -5.38 -8.92
CA ASN A 32 -21.03 -6.71 -8.63
C ASN A 32 -19.66 -6.71 -7.92
N TRP A 33 -19.43 -5.71 -7.08
CA TRP A 33 -18.25 -5.63 -6.22
C TRP A 33 -18.20 -6.78 -5.21
N ALA A 34 -17.02 -7.38 -5.07
CA ALA A 34 -16.70 -8.22 -3.94
C ALA A 34 -16.41 -7.35 -2.70
N PRO A 35 -16.66 -7.87 -1.48
CA PRO A 35 -16.25 -7.19 -0.26
C PRO A 35 -14.72 -6.97 -0.22
N PRO A 36 -14.23 -5.97 0.54
CA PRO A 36 -12.80 -5.69 0.60
C PRO A 36 -11.99 -6.92 1.04
N SER A 37 -11.03 -7.30 0.20
CA SER A 37 -9.97 -8.24 0.57
C SER A 37 -8.95 -7.51 1.44
N THR A 38 -8.46 -8.19 2.48
CA THR A 38 -7.47 -7.62 3.40
C THR A 38 -6.33 -8.58 3.65
N SER A 39 -5.10 -8.07 3.70
CA SER A 39 -3.90 -8.84 4.03
C SER A 39 -2.99 -8.04 4.95
N LEU A 40 -2.66 -8.61 6.12
CA LEU A 40 -1.76 -8.02 7.10
C LEU A 40 -0.30 -8.38 6.78
N HIS A 41 0.58 -7.39 6.85
CA HIS A 41 2.01 -7.52 6.59
C HIS A 41 2.81 -6.82 7.68
N GLN A 42 4.03 -7.29 7.89
CA GLN A 42 4.96 -6.74 8.87
C GLN A 42 6.31 -6.42 8.21
N LEU A 43 6.84 -5.25 8.53
CA LEU A 43 8.21 -4.83 8.26
C LEU A 43 8.94 -4.69 9.60
N THR A 44 9.90 -5.59 9.83
CA THR A 44 10.80 -5.53 10.98
C THR A 44 12.19 -5.15 10.51
N LEU A 45 12.76 -4.09 11.09
CA LEU A 45 14.11 -3.63 10.77
C LEU A 45 15.02 -3.87 11.98
N ILE A 46 16.16 -4.51 11.72
CA ILE A 46 17.14 -4.91 12.73
C ILE A 46 18.43 -4.11 12.51
N ASN A 47 18.97 -3.53 13.58
CA ASN A 47 20.25 -2.83 13.50
C ASN A 47 21.44 -3.80 13.52
N ARG A 48 22.68 -3.28 13.37
CA ARG A 48 23.90 -4.11 13.37
C ARG A 48 24.16 -4.87 14.68
N MET A 49 23.49 -4.51 15.77
CA MET A 49 23.60 -5.20 17.07
C MET A 49 22.52 -6.29 17.25
N GLY A 50 21.72 -6.57 16.21
CA GLY A 50 20.66 -7.58 16.28
C GLY A 50 19.38 -7.10 16.98
N MET A 51 19.26 -5.82 17.31
CA MET A 51 18.06 -5.27 17.96
C MET A 51 17.02 -4.83 16.93
N HIS A 52 15.76 -5.19 17.16
CA HIS A 52 14.61 -4.65 16.41
C HIS A 52 14.46 -3.17 16.72
N VAL A 53 14.61 -2.32 15.70
CA VAL A 53 14.52 -0.86 15.83
C VAL A 53 13.24 -0.29 15.23
N VAL A 54 12.60 -1.05 14.35
CA VAL A 54 11.26 -0.78 13.82
C VAL A 54 10.49 -2.08 13.78
N ASP A 55 9.25 -2.03 14.25
CA ASP A 55 8.20 -3.01 13.96
C ASP A 55 7.01 -2.24 13.39
N PHE A 56 6.74 -2.44 12.11
CA PHE A 56 5.69 -1.75 11.36
C PHE A 56 4.72 -2.76 10.74
N GLU A 57 3.51 -2.81 11.26
CA GLU A 57 2.43 -3.61 10.68
C GLU A 57 1.51 -2.74 9.83
N TYR A 58 1.17 -3.23 8.65
CA TYR A 58 0.30 -2.54 7.71
C TYR A 58 -0.59 -3.53 6.96
N ARG A 59 -1.75 -3.06 6.52
CA ARG A 59 -2.73 -3.85 5.77
C ARG A 59 -2.82 -3.36 4.34
N LEU A 60 -2.69 -4.28 3.39
CA LEU A 60 -3.19 -4.09 2.03
C LEU A 60 -4.69 -4.32 2.03
N MET A 61 -5.46 -3.38 1.50
CA MET A 61 -6.91 -3.48 1.36
C MET A 61 -7.31 -3.12 -0.07
N PHE A 62 -8.30 -3.83 -0.62
CA PHE A 62 -8.89 -3.49 -1.92
C PHE A 62 -10.22 -4.22 -2.13
N SER A 63 -11.17 -3.56 -2.78
CA SER A 63 -12.36 -4.20 -3.36
C SER A 63 -12.12 -4.52 -4.83
N HIS A 64 -12.73 -5.61 -5.30
CA HIS A 64 -12.51 -6.12 -6.66
C HIS A 64 -13.83 -6.60 -7.27
N SER A 65 -13.74 -7.22 -8.45
CA SER A 65 -14.84 -7.81 -9.22
C SER A 65 -15.86 -6.83 -9.80
N GLY A 66 -15.70 -5.52 -9.55
CA GLY A 66 -16.57 -4.49 -10.08
C GLY A 66 -16.69 -4.58 -11.61
N GLN A 67 -17.89 -4.35 -12.11
CA GLN A 67 -18.25 -4.46 -13.52
C GLN A 67 -18.94 -3.18 -14.00
N HIS A 68 -18.71 -2.81 -15.25
CA HIS A 68 -19.44 -1.75 -15.93
C HIS A 68 -20.38 -2.38 -16.95
N HIS A 69 -21.69 -2.31 -16.71
CA HIS A 69 -22.72 -2.98 -17.53
C HIS A 69 -22.41 -4.47 -17.75
N GLY A 70 -22.11 -5.20 -16.66
CA GLY A 70 -21.72 -6.62 -16.70
C GLY A 70 -20.34 -6.95 -17.27
N ALA A 71 -19.58 -5.96 -17.78
CA ALA A 71 -18.26 -6.18 -18.38
C ALA A 71 -17.11 -5.74 -17.48
N GLY A 72 -15.99 -6.45 -17.59
CA GLY A 72 -14.73 -6.11 -16.93
C GLY A 72 -14.61 -6.56 -15.49
N LYS A 73 -13.45 -6.27 -14.92
CA LYS A 73 -13.06 -6.54 -13.54
C LYS A 73 -12.21 -5.38 -13.04
N TYR A 74 -12.80 -4.51 -12.24
CA TYR A 74 -12.20 -3.26 -11.76
C TYR A 74 -11.79 -3.34 -10.29
N LEU A 75 -10.95 -2.38 -9.87
CA LEU A 75 -10.48 -2.25 -8.48
C LEU A 75 -10.98 -0.95 -7.87
N HIS A 76 -11.34 -1.01 -6.59
CA HIS A 76 -11.76 0.13 -5.79
C HIS A 76 -11.07 0.08 -4.42
N GLY A 77 -10.72 1.24 -3.89
CA GLY A 77 -10.12 1.39 -2.56
C GLY A 77 -8.84 0.59 -2.39
N VAL A 78 -7.97 0.53 -3.40
CA VAL A 78 -6.65 -0.10 -3.28
C VAL A 78 -5.79 0.78 -2.40
N SER A 79 -5.47 0.31 -1.20
CA SER A 79 -4.83 1.13 -0.18
C SER A 79 -3.92 0.34 0.75
N ILE A 80 -3.02 1.09 1.41
CA ILE A 80 -2.24 0.61 2.55
C ILE A 80 -2.68 1.36 3.79
N HIS A 81 -3.05 0.63 4.85
CA HIS A 81 -3.41 1.19 6.15
C HIS A 81 -2.43 0.75 7.23
N VAL A 82 -1.98 1.68 8.08
CA VAL A 82 -1.17 1.34 9.26
C VAL A 82 -2.03 0.53 10.25
N ALA A 83 -1.51 -0.60 10.69
CA ALA A 83 -2.10 -1.39 11.77
C ALA A 83 -1.40 -1.10 13.11
N SER A 84 -0.07 -1.14 13.13
CA SER A 84 0.74 -0.77 14.29
C SER A 84 2.11 -0.24 13.84
N LEU A 85 2.72 0.62 14.65
CA LEU A 85 4.05 1.16 14.38
C LEU A 85 4.79 1.44 15.68
N THR A 86 5.93 0.79 15.84
CA THR A 86 6.90 1.09 16.90
C THR A 86 8.23 1.46 16.27
N VAL A 87 8.82 2.57 16.73
CA VAL A 87 10.16 3.02 16.34
C VAL A 87 10.97 3.25 17.61
N ARG A 88 12.18 2.69 17.67
CA ARG A 88 13.09 2.92 18.79
C ARG A 88 13.72 4.31 18.73
N TRP A 89 14.11 4.80 19.89
CA TRP A 89 14.81 6.07 20.03
C TRP A 89 16.07 6.16 19.17
N GLY A 90 16.35 7.34 18.62
CA GLY A 90 17.50 7.57 17.74
C GLY A 90 17.31 7.08 16.31
N PHE A 91 16.12 6.57 15.97
CA PHE A 91 15.72 6.20 14.61
C PHE A 91 14.51 7.02 14.14
N HIS A 92 14.46 7.26 12.84
CA HIS A 92 13.36 7.91 12.16
C HIS A 92 12.93 7.07 10.95
N LEU A 93 11.65 6.70 10.89
CA LEU A 93 11.08 5.93 9.78
C LEU A 93 10.22 6.84 8.90
N THR A 94 10.52 6.90 7.62
CA THR A 94 9.64 7.47 6.59
C THR A 94 9.03 6.34 5.77
N VAL A 95 7.72 6.37 5.57
CA VAL A 95 6.98 5.42 4.73
C VAL A 95 6.11 6.19 3.74
N ASP A 96 6.17 5.79 2.48
CA ASP A 96 5.40 6.36 1.38
C ASP A 96 4.75 5.22 0.58
N ALA A 97 3.44 5.07 0.74
CA ALA A 97 2.64 4.19 -0.09
C ALA A 97 2.21 4.94 -1.36
N SER A 98 2.28 4.27 -2.51
CA SER A 98 1.87 4.83 -3.79
C SER A 98 1.35 3.73 -4.72
N VAL A 99 0.63 4.12 -5.78
CA VAL A 99 0.21 3.21 -6.84
C VAL A 99 0.84 3.70 -8.15
N PRO A 100 2.08 3.29 -8.45
CA PRO A 100 2.86 3.81 -9.58
C PRO A 100 2.26 3.50 -10.95
N SER A 101 1.50 2.41 -11.10
CA SER A 101 0.95 2.02 -12.39
C SER A 101 -0.39 1.31 -12.27
N ILE A 102 -1.24 1.57 -13.26
CA ILE A 102 -2.47 0.84 -13.51
C ILE A 102 -2.42 0.36 -14.96
N THR A 103 -2.71 -0.91 -15.22
CA THR A 103 -2.76 -1.46 -16.57
C THR A 103 -3.99 -2.35 -16.77
N ASN A 104 -4.31 -2.64 -18.03
CA ASN A 104 -5.32 -3.62 -18.40
C ASN A 104 -4.63 -4.94 -18.77
N LEU A 105 -4.92 -6.01 -18.03
CA LEU A 105 -4.45 -7.37 -18.34
C LEU A 105 -5.45 -8.15 -19.21
N GLY A 106 -6.69 -7.66 -19.32
CA GLY A 106 -7.75 -8.26 -20.12
C GLY A 106 -7.85 -7.69 -21.53
N ALA A 107 -8.92 -8.06 -22.24
CA ALA A 107 -9.26 -7.50 -23.54
C ALA A 107 -9.98 -6.15 -23.38
N THR A 108 -9.99 -5.30 -24.40
CA THR A 108 -10.73 -4.02 -24.36
C THR A 108 -12.23 -4.22 -24.10
N ALA A 109 -12.83 -5.28 -24.63
CA ALA A 109 -14.24 -5.62 -24.41
C ALA A 109 -14.54 -6.19 -23.01
N ASN A 110 -13.52 -6.72 -22.33
CA ASN A 110 -13.64 -7.29 -21.00
C ASN A 110 -12.35 -7.03 -20.21
N PRO A 111 -12.14 -5.78 -19.77
CA PRO A 111 -10.86 -5.36 -19.20
C PRO A 111 -10.68 -5.94 -17.79
N ILE A 112 -9.44 -6.20 -17.42
CA ILE A 112 -9.07 -6.64 -16.08
C ILE A 112 -8.05 -5.65 -15.55
N ALA A 113 -8.45 -4.84 -14.58
CA ALA A 113 -7.60 -3.84 -13.96
C ALA A 113 -6.46 -4.53 -13.18
N HIS A 114 -5.26 -4.02 -13.34
CA HIS A 114 -4.12 -4.35 -12.51
C HIS A 114 -3.54 -3.08 -11.91
N ALA A 115 -3.27 -3.10 -10.61
CA ALA A 115 -2.54 -2.05 -9.89
C ALA A 115 -1.26 -2.62 -9.27
N THR A 116 -0.14 -1.93 -9.48
CA THR A 116 1.07 -2.14 -8.68
C THR A 116 1.01 -1.19 -7.50
N VAL A 117 1.05 -1.72 -6.28
CA VAL A 117 1.11 -0.91 -5.05
C VAL A 117 2.52 -0.97 -4.51
N ALA A 118 3.17 0.18 -4.33
CA ALA A 118 4.52 0.28 -3.82
C ALA A 118 4.52 0.95 -2.45
N LEU A 119 5.16 0.30 -1.47
CA LEU A 119 5.45 0.83 -0.15
C LEU A 119 6.95 1.10 -0.06
N ARG A 120 7.34 2.35 -0.26
CA ARG A 120 8.72 2.80 -0.11
C ARG A 120 8.95 3.15 1.35
N TRP A 121 10.08 2.74 1.90
CA TRP A 121 10.45 3.07 3.26
C TRP A 121 11.90 3.52 3.34
N THR A 122 12.18 4.35 4.34
CA THR A 122 13.51 4.79 4.70
C THR A 122 13.63 4.81 6.21
N LEU A 123 14.64 4.14 6.75
CA LEU A 123 15.04 4.24 8.14
C LEU A 123 16.32 5.08 8.24
N THR A 124 16.31 6.12 9.03
CA THR A 124 17.49 6.98 9.27
C THR A 124 17.86 6.98 10.75
N SER A 125 19.16 6.99 11.04
CA SER A 125 19.75 7.26 12.35
C SER A 125 20.89 8.28 12.17
N PRO A 126 21.50 8.80 13.25
CA PRO A 126 22.63 9.74 13.12
C PRO A 126 23.83 9.23 12.32
N VAL A 127 23.96 7.91 12.18
CA VAL A 127 25.14 7.27 11.57
C VAL A 127 24.81 6.53 10.27
N GLN A 128 23.56 6.12 10.06
CA GLN A 128 23.20 5.21 8.97
C GLN A 128 21.83 5.53 8.39
N ARG A 129 21.69 5.24 7.09
CA ARG A 129 20.42 5.31 6.36
C ARG A 129 20.22 4.01 5.63
N TRP A 130 19.03 3.45 5.75
CA TRP A 130 18.55 2.29 5.00
C TRP A 130 17.27 2.65 4.29
N ALA A 131 17.04 2.04 3.14
CA ALA A 131 15.82 2.19 2.40
C ALA A 131 15.49 0.90 1.66
N GLY A 132 14.23 0.75 1.31
CA GLY A 132 13.75 -0.35 0.50
C GLY A 132 12.36 -0.06 -0.03
N THR A 133 11.90 -0.97 -0.88
CA THR A 133 10.55 -0.93 -1.44
C THR A 133 9.94 -2.32 -1.27
N ILE A 134 8.69 -2.35 -0.88
CA ILE A 134 7.85 -3.55 -0.93
C ILE A 134 6.78 -3.30 -1.97
N GLU A 135 6.59 -4.23 -2.91
CA GLU A 135 5.61 -4.08 -3.97
C GLU A 135 4.56 -5.18 -3.90
N PHE A 136 3.34 -4.83 -4.29
CA PHE A 136 2.22 -5.75 -4.43
C PHE A 136 1.65 -5.64 -5.84
N PHE A 137 1.36 -6.79 -6.42
CA PHE A 137 0.53 -6.93 -7.59
C PHE A 137 -0.91 -7.18 -7.11
N VAL A 138 -1.86 -6.37 -7.57
CA VAL A 138 -3.30 -6.51 -7.27
C VAL A 138 -4.09 -6.51 -8.57
N GLN A 139 -5.07 -7.40 -8.71
CA GLN A 139 -5.86 -7.59 -9.92
C GLN A 139 -7.37 -7.50 -9.63
N GLY A 140 -8.12 -6.96 -10.59
CA GLY A 140 -9.56 -6.70 -10.48
C GLY A 140 -10.44 -7.93 -10.33
N ASP A 141 -9.91 -9.14 -10.45
CA ASP A 141 -10.62 -10.39 -10.16
C ASP A 141 -10.32 -10.94 -8.75
N GLY A 142 -9.51 -10.24 -7.97
CA GLY A 142 -9.18 -10.60 -6.59
C GLY A 142 -7.80 -11.24 -6.42
N VAL A 143 -7.09 -11.56 -7.50
CA VAL A 143 -5.73 -12.10 -7.41
C VAL A 143 -4.77 -11.02 -6.90
N TRP A 144 -3.94 -11.38 -5.91
CA TRP A 144 -2.88 -10.51 -5.44
C TRP A 144 -1.64 -11.30 -5.02
N LYS A 145 -0.47 -10.66 -5.09
CA LYS A 145 0.79 -11.20 -4.58
C LYS A 145 1.74 -10.10 -4.13
N LYS A 146 2.53 -10.36 -3.10
CA LYS A 146 3.73 -9.58 -2.77
C LYS A 146 4.84 -9.97 -3.75
N LEU A 147 5.55 -8.98 -4.31
CA LEU A 147 6.65 -9.15 -5.26
C LEU A 147 8.01 -9.25 -4.55
#